data_AF-A0A7V4UH79-F1
#
_entry.id   AF-A0A7V4UH79-F1
#
_cell.length_a   1.000
_cell.length_b   1.000
_cell.length_c   1.000
_cell.angle_alpha   90.00
_cell.angle_beta   90.00
_cell.angle_gamma   90.00
#
_symmetry.space_group_name_H-M   'P 1'
#
loop_
_entity.id
_entity.type
_entity.pdbx_description
1 polymer ?
#
loop_
_entity_poly.entity_id
_entity_poly.type
_entity_poly.pdbx_seq_one_letter_code
_entity_poly.pdbx_strand_id
1 'polypeptide(L)'
;MAVESPYIVLVVDRQGRVIHNPHHPDTCGEQPWDWCWKAEDRTRWREAFVEACMFRRPQPDVPISLRLEDRLFEYRSWLEPTGEELVVCRLVRAFRQILTEQERAVLSLVAGGAANSEIAKTLDIKPATVRSHIAAMRRKLHVRRPEGLLLAALQLDGPAAAGAADRA
;
A
#
# COMPACT_ATOMS: atom_id res chain seq x y z
N MET A 1 -2.66 10.13 17.54
CA MET A 1 -2.52 11.08 16.41
C MET A 1 -1.38 10.62 15.50
N ALA A 2 -1.50 9.47 14.81
CA ALA A 2 -0.60 9.05 13.70
C ALA A 2 -1.00 7.67 13.12
N VAL A 3 -2.21 7.47 12.58
CA VAL A 3 -2.57 6.20 11.88
C VAL A 3 -3.24 6.50 10.56
N GLU A 4 -2.50 7.10 9.64
CA GLU A 4 -3.00 7.42 8.29
C GLU A 4 -1.96 7.20 7.19
N SER A 5 -0.81 6.61 7.50
CA SER A 5 0.20 6.39 6.47
C SER A 5 -0.27 5.29 5.51
N PRO A 6 -0.47 5.60 4.22
CA PRO A 6 -0.83 4.63 3.18
C PRO A 6 0.30 3.64 2.88
N TYR A 7 1.47 3.90 3.47
CA TYR A 7 2.70 3.15 3.35
C TYR A 7 3.30 2.94 4.74
N ILE A 8 3.67 1.71 5.06
CA ILE A 8 4.33 1.36 6.32
C ILE A 8 5.61 0.59 5.96
N VAL A 9 6.71 0.91 6.65
CA VAL A 9 7.95 0.13 6.58
C VAL A 9 8.19 -0.46 7.95
N LEU A 10 8.34 -1.78 7.97
CA LEU A 10 8.75 -2.53 9.15
C LEU A 10 10.11 -3.14 8.87
N VAL A 11 10.98 -3.12 9.88
CA VAL A 11 12.20 -3.94 9.89
C VAL A 11 11.99 -5.05 10.89
N VAL A 12 12.16 -6.29 10.45
CA VAL A 12 11.88 -7.49 11.22
C VAL A 12 13.15 -8.32 11.33
N ASP A 13 13.49 -8.78 12.53
CA ASP A 13 14.62 -9.70 12.75
C ASP A 13 14.28 -11.13 12.29
N ARG A 14 15.26 -12.03 12.29
CA ARG A 14 15.07 -13.45 11.92
C ARG A 14 14.10 -14.22 12.80
N GLN A 15 13.87 -13.77 14.02
CA GLN A 15 12.92 -14.36 14.97
C GLN A 15 11.48 -13.89 14.69
N GLY A 16 11.30 -12.99 13.72
CA GLY A 16 9.99 -12.48 13.34
C GLY A 16 9.53 -11.29 14.15
N ARG A 17 10.41 -10.66 14.93
CA ARG A 17 10.07 -9.51 15.78
C ARG A 17 10.37 -8.21 15.06
N VAL A 18 9.46 -7.25 15.19
CA VAL A 18 9.67 -5.90 14.67
C VAL A 18 10.77 -5.21 15.49
N ILE A 19 11.86 -4.83 14.84
CA ILE A 19 12.94 -4.05 15.47
C ILE A 19 12.82 -2.56 15.19
N HIS A 20 12.09 -2.19 14.12
CA HIS A 20 11.85 -0.80 13.78
C HIS A 20 10.52 -0.62 13.07
N ASN A 21 9.69 0.29 13.60
CA ASN A 21 8.47 0.79 12.97
C ASN A 21 8.37 2.31 13.23
N PRO A 22 8.67 3.16 12.24
CA PRO A 22 8.66 4.62 12.42
C PRO A 22 7.28 5.19 12.76
N HIS A 23 6.22 4.51 12.32
CA HIS A 23 4.84 5.00 12.48
C HIS A 23 4.23 4.56 13.81
N HIS A 24 4.62 3.38 14.29
CA HIS A 24 4.16 2.83 15.57
C HIS A 24 5.32 2.19 16.34
N PRO A 25 6.16 2.99 17.02
CA PRO A 25 7.32 2.48 17.75
C PRO A 25 6.96 1.51 18.88
N ASP A 26 5.74 1.63 19.41
CA ASP A 26 5.14 0.78 20.43
C ASP A 26 5.00 -0.69 19.98
N THR A 27 4.96 -0.95 18.67
CA THR A 27 4.85 -2.32 18.15
C THR A 27 6.19 -3.06 18.07
N CYS A 28 7.30 -2.44 18.51
CA CYS A 28 8.60 -3.10 18.49
C CYS A 28 8.64 -4.28 19.47
N GLY A 29 9.21 -5.40 19.03
CA GLY A 29 9.26 -6.67 19.78
C GLY A 29 8.11 -7.62 19.47
N GLU A 30 7.02 -7.13 18.88
CA GLU A 30 5.87 -7.92 18.46
C GLU A 30 6.11 -8.63 17.13
N GLN A 31 5.29 -9.64 16.83
CA GLN A 31 5.26 -10.26 15.51
C GLN A 31 4.21 -9.58 14.63
N PRO A 32 4.57 -9.06 13.45
CA PRO A 32 3.69 -8.18 12.69
C PRO A 32 2.43 -8.88 12.17
N TRP A 33 2.47 -10.20 11.94
CA TRP A 33 1.32 -10.99 11.49
C TRP A 33 0.26 -11.21 12.57
N ASP A 34 0.56 -10.98 13.85
CA ASP A 34 -0.44 -11.07 14.92
C ASP A 34 -1.46 -9.91 14.85
N TRP A 35 -1.10 -8.81 14.18
CA TRP A 35 -2.00 -7.70 13.91
C TRP A 35 -3.05 -8.05 12.84
N CYS A 36 -2.90 -9.19 12.16
CA CYS A 36 -3.89 -9.63 11.19
C CYS A 36 -5.19 -10.05 11.85
N TRP A 37 -6.30 -9.45 11.39
CA TRP A 37 -7.65 -9.82 11.86
C TRP A 37 -8.22 -11.02 11.09
N LYS A 38 -7.73 -11.30 9.87
CA LYS A 38 -8.03 -12.56 9.16
C LYS A 38 -6.94 -13.58 9.49
N ALA A 39 -7.32 -14.76 9.96
CA ALA A 39 -6.38 -15.83 10.31
C ALA A 39 -5.58 -16.33 9.09
N GLU A 40 -6.22 -16.39 7.91
CA GLU A 40 -5.55 -16.78 6.65
C GLU A 40 -4.43 -15.82 6.28
N ASP A 41 -4.65 -14.52 6.45
CA ASP A 41 -3.67 -13.48 6.15
C ASP A 41 -2.48 -13.55 7.12
N ARG A 42 -2.72 -13.89 8.39
CA ARG A 42 -1.67 -14.15 9.38
C ARG A 42 -0.76 -15.28 8.92
N THR A 43 -1.35 -16.43 8.57
CA THR A 43 -0.61 -17.61 8.12
C THR A 43 0.20 -17.30 6.87
N ARG A 44 -0.45 -16.73 5.85
CA ARG A 44 0.19 -16.38 4.58
C ARG A 44 1.37 -15.42 4.76
N TRP A 45 1.21 -14.39 5.58
CA TRP A 45 2.29 -13.42 5.79
C TRP A 45 3.46 -14.03 6.55
N ARG A 46 3.18 -14.86 7.56
CA ARG A 46 4.21 -15.59 8.31
C ARG A 46 4.97 -16.57 7.43
N GLU A 47 4.28 -17.33 6.58
CA GLU A 47 4.91 -18.26 5.63
C GLU A 47 5.83 -17.54 4.65
N ALA A 48 5.36 -16.44 4.04
CA ALA A 48 6.19 -15.61 3.17
C ALA A 48 7.42 -15.07 3.90
N PHE A 49 7.28 -14.66 5.17
CA PHE A 49 8.43 -14.24 5.99
C PHE A 49 9.43 -15.38 6.20
N VAL A 50 8.95 -16.57 6.58
CA VAL A 50 9.82 -17.75 6.76
C VAL A 50 10.56 -18.09 5.46
N GLU A 51 9.88 -18.06 4.32
CA GLU A 51 10.52 -18.25 3.01
C GLU A 51 11.57 -17.18 2.71
N ALA A 52 11.28 -15.91 3.03
CA ALA A 52 12.22 -14.81 2.85
C ALA A 52 13.49 -15.04 3.69
N CYS A 53 13.34 -15.50 4.93
CA CYS A 53 14.46 -15.81 5.81
C CYS A 53 15.27 -17.05 5.36
N MET A 54 14.60 -18.09 4.90
CA MET A 54 15.22 -19.35 4.47
C MET A 54 15.97 -19.19 3.14
N PHE A 55 15.30 -18.66 2.12
CA PHE A 55 15.83 -18.59 0.76
C PHE A 55 16.52 -17.28 0.44
N ARG A 56 16.44 -16.30 1.34
CA ARG A 56 17.15 -15.03 1.20
C ARG A 56 16.80 -14.28 -0.10
N ARG A 57 15.56 -14.46 -0.57
CA ARG A 57 15.02 -13.85 -1.79
C ARG A 57 13.83 -12.92 -1.48
N PRO A 58 13.64 -11.84 -2.24
CA PRO A 58 12.42 -11.05 -2.18
C PRO A 58 11.18 -11.91 -2.43
N GLN A 59 10.11 -11.65 -1.68
CA GLN A 59 8.85 -12.36 -1.83
C GLN A 59 7.92 -11.66 -2.83
N PRO A 60 7.07 -12.39 -3.55
CA PRO A 60 5.94 -11.79 -4.26
C PRO A 60 5.04 -11.05 -3.27
N ASP A 61 4.21 -10.16 -3.79
CA ASP A 61 3.43 -9.29 -2.93
C ASP A 61 2.29 -10.03 -2.24
N VAL A 62 2.29 -9.96 -0.92
CA VAL A 62 1.39 -10.71 -0.04
C VAL A 62 0.22 -9.82 0.34
N PRO A 63 -1.03 -10.18 -0.01
CA PRO A 63 -2.19 -9.49 0.56
C PRO A 63 -2.24 -9.75 2.06
N ILE A 64 -2.50 -8.73 2.85
CA ILE A 64 -2.64 -8.84 4.30
C ILE A 64 -3.76 -7.93 4.79
N SER A 65 -4.29 -8.23 5.96
CA SER A 65 -5.24 -7.42 6.70
C SER A 65 -4.59 -7.01 8.00
N LEU A 66 -4.60 -5.74 8.38
CA LEU A 66 -4.06 -5.25 9.67
C LEU A 66 -5.05 -4.45 10.49
N ARG A 67 -5.27 -4.90 11.74
CA ARG A 67 -5.99 -4.11 12.72
C ARG A 67 -4.99 -3.17 13.39
N LEU A 68 -5.11 -1.89 13.09
CA LEU A 68 -4.28 -0.83 13.68
C LEU A 68 -5.19 0.08 14.49
N GLU A 69 -4.93 0.15 15.80
CA GLU A 69 -5.86 0.75 16.78
C GLU A 69 -7.28 0.15 16.60
N ASP A 70 -8.31 0.99 16.44
CA ASP A 70 -9.70 0.60 16.27
C ASP A 70 -10.14 0.46 14.80
N ARG A 71 -9.19 0.35 13.86
CA ARG A 71 -9.47 0.39 12.42
C ARG A 71 -8.92 -0.82 11.69
N LEU A 72 -9.67 -1.27 10.69
CA LEU A 72 -9.33 -2.42 9.83
C LEU A 72 -8.88 -1.90 8.46
N PHE A 73 -7.70 -2.33 8.02
CA PHE A 73 -7.07 -1.93 6.76
C PHE A 73 -6.47 -3.10 5.99
N GLU A 74 -6.76 -3.20 4.70
CA GLU A 74 -6.10 -4.17 3.83
C GLU A 74 -4.82 -3.55 3.25
N TYR A 75 -3.76 -4.34 3.10
CA TYR A 75 -2.47 -3.96 2.54
C TYR A 75 -1.96 -5.02 1.56
N ARG A 76 -1.04 -4.61 0.69
CA ARG A 76 -0.10 -5.49 -0.01
C ARG A 76 1.26 -5.33 0.68
N SER A 77 1.93 -6.45 0.95
CA SER A 77 3.20 -6.50 1.68
C SER A 77 4.29 -7.12 0.83
N TRP A 78 5.43 -6.45 0.72
CA TRP A 78 6.63 -6.93 0.05
C TRP A 78 7.70 -7.17 1.11
N LEU A 79 8.27 -8.38 1.11
CA LEU A 79 9.28 -8.78 2.08
C LEU A 79 10.63 -8.89 1.38
N GLU A 80 11.59 -8.09 1.80
CA GLU A 80 12.93 -8.01 1.21
C GLU A 80 14.01 -8.34 2.27
N PRO A 81 14.61 -9.53 2.20
CA PRO A 81 15.74 -9.88 3.06
C PRO A 81 16.91 -8.91 2.85
N THR A 82 17.38 -8.27 3.91
CA THR A 82 18.39 -7.21 3.87
C THR A 82 19.51 -7.52 4.85
N GLY A 83 20.74 -7.78 4.36
CA GLY A 83 21.85 -8.26 5.20
C GLY A 83 21.52 -9.59 5.91
N GLU A 84 22.40 -10.20 6.69
CA GLU A 84 22.18 -11.59 7.13
C GLU A 84 20.99 -11.81 8.08
N GLU A 85 20.55 -10.78 8.81
CA GLU A 85 19.64 -10.99 9.95
C GLU A 85 18.27 -10.34 9.79
N LEU A 86 18.04 -9.52 8.77
CA LEU A 86 16.85 -8.68 8.69
C LEU A 86 16.00 -8.96 7.46
N VAL A 87 14.70 -8.70 7.61
CA VAL A 87 13.72 -8.62 6.52
C VAL A 87 13.03 -7.27 6.62
N VAL A 88 13.09 -6.50 5.54
CA VAL A 88 12.34 -5.25 5.41
C VAL A 88 10.99 -5.57 4.81
N CYS A 89 9.92 -5.29 5.55
CA CYS A 89 8.56 -5.43 5.07
C CYS A 89 8.04 -4.04 4.66
N ARG A 90 7.77 -3.85 3.37
CA ARG A 90 7.10 -2.65 2.86
C ARG A 90 5.63 -2.98 2.66
N LEU A 91 4.75 -2.18 3.23
CA LEU A 91 3.31 -2.38 3.17
C LEU A 91 2.68 -1.18 2.48
N VAL A 92 1.89 -1.41 1.43
CA VAL A 92 1.11 -0.38 0.75
C VAL A 92 -0.36 -0.70 0.92
N ARG A 93 -1.15 0.24 1.43
CA ARG A 93 -2.56 0.03 1.74
C ARG A 93 -3.33 -0.30 0.48
N ALA A 94 -4.10 -1.39 0.47
CA ALA A 94 -4.91 -1.83 -0.66
C ALA A 94 -6.21 -1.02 -0.74
N PHE A 95 -6.39 -0.28 -1.84
CA PHE A 95 -7.51 0.67 -1.97
C PHE A 95 -8.54 0.29 -3.04
N ARG A 96 -8.25 -0.74 -3.83
CA ARG A 96 -8.91 -1.02 -5.12
C ARG A 96 -10.42 -1.26 -5.02
N GLN A 97 -10.90 -1.76 -3.89
CA GLN A 97 -12.33 -2.04 -3.66
C GLN A 97 -13.14 -0.83 -3.18
N ILE A 98 -12.47 0.27 -2.78
CA ILE A 98 -13.13 1.42 -2.15
C ILE A 98 -13.56 2.47 -3.18
N LEU A 99 -12.90 2.52 -4.34
CA LEU A 99 -13.12 3.54 -5.37
C LEU A 99 -14.08 3.08 -6.47
N THR A 100 -14.97 3.97 -6.90
CA THR A 100 -15.80 3.74 -8.09
C THR A 100 -14.94 3.72 -9.35
N GLU A 101 -15.47 3.21 -10.46
CA GLU A 101 -14.76 3.21 -11.76
C GLU A 101 -14.33 4.63 -12.18
N GLN A 102 -15.21 5.62 -12.00
CA GLN A 102 -14.90 7.02 -12.29
C GLN A 102 -13.80 7.58 -11.38
N GLU A 103 -13.83 7.24 -10.08
CA GLU A 103 -12.78 7.64 -9.14
C GLU A 103 -11.43 7.00 -9.52
N ARG A 104 -11.43 5.73 -9.94
CA ARG A 104 -10.22 5.06 -10.43
C ARG A 104 -9.66 5.74 -11.68
N ALA A 105 -10.51 6.09 -12.64
CA ALA A 105 -10.08 6.82 -13.85
C ALA A 105 -9.47 8.18 -13.52
N VAL A 106 -10.08 8.96 -12.61
CA VAL A 106 -9.51 10.23 -12.12
C VAL A 106 -8.17 9.98 -11.41
N LEU A 107 -8.08 8.94 -10.57
CA LEU A 107 -6.88 8.62 -9.81
C LEU A 107 -5.68 8.26 -10.71
N SER A 108 -5.89 7.45 -11.75
CA SER A 108 -4.84 7.10 -12.72
C SER A 108 -4.31 8.34 -13.45
N LEU A 109 -5.18 9.26 -13.86
CA LEU A 109 -4.74 10.50 -14.53
C LEU A 109 -4.00 11.44 -13.57
N VAL A 110 -4.41 11.52 -12.30
CA VAL A 110 -3.68 12.27 -11.26
C VAL A 110 -2.27 11.69 -11.07
N ALA A 111 -2.13 10.37 -11.05
CA ALA A 111 -0.84 9.72 -10.91
C ALA A 111 0.07 9.90 -12.13
N GLY A 112 -0.51 10.04 -13.33
CA GLY A 112 0.19 10.45 -14.53
C GLY A 112 0.61 11.93 -14.56
N GLY A 113 0.30 12.70 -13.52
CA GLY A 113 0.67 14.12 -13.40
C GLY A 113 -0.26 15.09 -14.14
N ALA A 114 -1.44 14.64 -14.61
CA ALA A 114 -2.36 15.50 -15.33
C ALA A 114 -2.98 16.58 -14.42
N ALA A 115 -3.07 17.81 -14.93
CA ALA A 115 -3.76 18.89 -14.25
C ALA A 115 -5.28 18.67 -14.25
N ASN A 116 -6.00 19.24 -13.27
CA ASN A 116 -7.46 19.10 -13.16
C ASN A 116 -8.21 19.48 -14.45
N SER A 117 -7.69 20.45 -15.22
CA SER A 117 -8.25 20.86 -16.52
C SER A 117 -8.02 19.84 -17.63
N GLU A 118 -6.91 19.10 -17.59
CA GLU A 118 -6.60 18.04 -18.53
C GLU A 118 -7.44 16.80 -18.24
N ILE A 119 -7.51 16.40 -16.96
CA ILE A 119 -8.38 15.32 -16.48
C ILE A 119 -9.84 15.58 -16.89
N ALA A 120 -10.31 16.82 -16.70
CA ALA A 120 -11.65 17.25 -17.08
C ALA A 120 -11.93 17.04 -18.58
N LYS A 121 -10.96 17.39 -19.44
CA LYS A 121 -11.06 17.18 -20.88
C LYS A 121 -11.04 15.69 -21.24
N THR A 122 -10.13 14.92 -20.64
CA THR A 122 -9.98 13.48 -20.92
C THR A 122 -11.22 12.69 -20.55
N LEU A 123 -11.87 13.04 -19.44
CA LEU A 123 -13.05 12.33 -18.93
C LEU A 123 -14.39 12.97 -19.33
N ASP A 124 -14.37 14.02 -20.16
CA ASP A 124 -15.54 14.81 -20.56
C ASP A 124 -16.42 15.26 -19.37
N ILE A 125 -15.78 15.82 -18.34
CA ILE A 125 -16.43 16.34 -17.13
C ILE A 125 -15.95 17.76 -16.79
N LYS A 126 -16.67 18.45 -15.91
CA LYS A 126 -16.25 19.79 -15.45
C LYS A 126 -15.03 19.70 -14.52
N PRO A 127 -14.10 20.68 -14.54
CA PRO A 127 -12.99 20.74 -13.57
C PRO A 127 -13.45 20.77 -12.10
N ALA A 128 -14.64 21.32 -11.83
CA ALA A 128 -15.25 21.27 -10.52
C ALA A 128 -15.61 19.83 -10.09
N THR A 129 -16.07 19.01 -11.03
CA THR A 129 -16.38 17.59 -10.81
C THR A 129 -15.11 16.79 -10.51
N VAL A 130 -13.99 17.07 -11.20
CA VAL A 130 -12.68 16.47 -10.89
C VAL A 130 -12.27 16.75 -9.44
N ARG A 131 -12.38 18.01 -8.98
CA ARG A 131 -12.08 18.37 -7.59
C ARG A 131 -12.98 17.64 -6.59
N SER A 132 -14.26 17.48 -6.91
CA SER A 132 -15.20 16.71 -6.09
C SER A 132 -14.83 15.23 -6.02
N HIS A 133 -14.44 14.61 -7.14
CA HIS A 133 -13.91 13.24 -7.13
C HIS A 133 -12.65 13.12 -6.27
N ILE A 134 -11.69 14.03 -6.40
CA ILE A 134 -10.47 14.01 -5.57
C ILE A 134 -10.81 14.13 -4.08
N ALA A 135 -11.74 15.02 -3.70
CA ALA A 135 -12.18 15.16 -2.31
C ALA A 135 -12.92 13.90 -1.81
N ALA A 136 -13.78 13.29 -2.64
CA ALA A 136 -14.45 12.04 -2.32
C ALA A 136 -13.44 10.89 -2.13
N MET A 137 -12.48 10.75 -3.04
CA MET A 137 -11.39 9.78 -2.94
C MET A 137 -10.57 9.98 -1.67
N ARG A 138 -10.14 11.20 -1.35
CA ARG A 138 -9.40 11.45 -0.10
C ARG A 138 -10.15 11.02 1.16
N ARG A 139 -11.47 11.25 1.20
CA ARG A 139 -12.34 10.79 2.29
C ARG A 139 -12.44 9.27 2.34
N LYS A 140 -12.74 8.64 1.20
CA LYS A 140 -12.87 7.18 1.05
C LYS A 140 -11.57 6.44 1.40
N LEU A 141 -10.46 6.95 0.91
CA LEU A 141 -9.13 6.40 1.11
C LEU A 141 -8.53 6.83 2.45
N HIS A 142 -9.15 7.75 3.19
CA HIS A 142 -8.62 8.33 4.42
C HIS A 142 -7.17 8.86 4.26
N VAL A 143 -6.87 9.50 3.13
CA VAL A 143 -5.56 10.10 2.86
C VAL A 143 -5.68 11.62 2.88
N ARG A 144 -4.86 12.26 3.71
CA ARG A 144 -4.81 13.73 3.79
C ARG A 144 -3.85 14.35 2.78
N ARG A 145 -2.77 13.64 2.46
CA ARG A 145 -1.69 14.14 1.63
C ARG A 145 -1.70 13.55 0.21
N PRO A 146 -1.17 14.27 -0.81
CA PRO A 146 -1.17 13.81 -2.20
C PRO A 146 -0.44 12.49 -2.43
N GLU A 147 0.61 12.19 -1.65
CA GLU A 147 1.42 10.97 -1.79
C GLU A 147 0.57 9.71 -1.57
N GLY A 148 -0.47 9.80 -0.73
CA GLY A 148 -1.39 8.68 -0.51
C GLY A 148 -2.32 8.39 -1.69
N LEU A 149 -2.64 9.40 -2.50
CA LEU A 149 -3.35 9.17 -3.76
C LEU A 149 -2.41 8.54 -4.79
N LEU A 150 -1.16 8.99 -4.87
CA LEU A 150 -0.17 8.44 -5.79
C LEU A 150 0.10 6.95 -5.50
N LEU A 151 0.29 6.59 -4.23
CA LEU A 151 0.46 5.20 -3.82
C LEU A 151 -0.78 4.34 -4.13
N ALA A 152 -1.98 4.90 -3.96
CA ALA A 152 -3.21 4.21 -4.33
C ALA A 152 -3.31 3.94 -5.84
N ALA A 153 -2.81 4.86 -6.66
CA ALA A 153 -2.78 4.70 -8.11
C ALA A 153 -1.79 3.61 -8.56
N LEU A 154 -0.60 3.52 -7.96
CA LEU A 154 0.37 2.46 -8.25
C LEU A 154 -0.19 1.03 -8.07
N GLN A 155 -1.22 0.87 -7.23
CA GLN A 155 -1.92 -0.41 -7.06
C GLN A 155 -3.03 -0.67 -8.07
N LEU A 156 -3.56 0.38 -8.70
CA LEU A 156 -4.41 0.21 -9.88
C LEU A 156 -3.56 -0.31 -11.05
N ASP A 157 -2.33 0.21 -11.16
CA ASP A 157 -1.40 -0.02 -12.25
C ASP A 157 -0.34 -1.12 -11.97
N GLY A 158 -0.60 -2.02 -11.00
CA GLY A 158 0.31 -3.13 -10.62
C GLY A 158 0.87 -3.91 -11.83
N PRO A 159 2.01 -4.60 -11.71
CA PRO A 159 3.06 -4.82 -12.73
C PRO A 159 2.64 -5.58 -13.99
N ALA A 160 1.70 -5.04 -14.74
CA ALA A 160 1.34 -5.42 -16.10
C ALA A 160 1.75 -4.32 -17.11
N ALA A 161 2.13 -3.13 -16.64
CA ALA A 161 2.52 -2.00 -17.49
C ALA A 161 4.04 -1.73 -17.56
N ALA A 162 4.86 -2.41 -16.75
CA ALA A 162 6.32 -2.23 -16.77
C ALA A 162 7.03 -2.93 -17.96
N GLY A 163 6.29 -3.57 -18.87
CA GLY A 163 6.83 -4.25 -20.05
C GLY A 163 6.74 -3.48 -21.37
N ALA A 164 6.24 -2.24 -21.38
CA ALA A 164 5.95 -1.51 -22.62
C ALA A 164 6.77 -0.22 -22.85
N ALA A 165 7.66 0.16 -21.94
CA ALA A 165 8.42 1.42 -22.03
C ALA A 165 9.92 1.25 -22.32
N ASP A 166 10.36 0.06 -22.74
CA ASP A 166 11.73 -0.17 -23.21
C ASP A 166 11.74 -0.76 -24.63
N ARG A 167 11.22 0.01 -25.58
CA ARG A 167 11.56 -0.04 -27.02
C ARG A 167 11.22 1.30 -27.67
N ALA A 168 12.20 2.21 -27.69
CA ALA A 168 12.32 3.28 -28.68
C ALA A 168 13.80 3.51 -28.97
#